data_AF-A0A5C5QFK6-F1
#
_entry.id   AF-A0A5C5QFK6-F1
#
_cell.length_a   1.000
_cell.length_b   1.000
_cell.length_c   1.000
_cell.angle_alpha   90.00
_cell.angle_beta   90.00
_cell.angle_gamma   90.00
#
_symmetry.space_group_name_H-M   'P 1'
#
loop_
_entity.id
_entity.type
_entity.pdbx_description
1 polymer ?
#
loop_
_entity_poly.entity_id
_entity_poly.type
_entity_poly.pdbx_seq_one_letter_code
_entity_poly.pdbx_strand_id
1 'polypeptide(L)'
;MKVSIPKSKRPLPKRKPVGLRSKPDGKCAWDRLPFVGKDHSKSSSNWDVPLTGGFFGGIEVGRIAGRMFLKYLRDERENPTRLGSSSLRSVLASMDAKVTTTDEEKLSLDGQRAGFIGEIAYWLESAAERLGSCFDAIPERSLVLQANESLERTDEAFHAAINSKVNP
;
A
#
# COMPACT_ATOMS: atom_id res chain seq x y z
N MET A 1 8.89 60.50 10.87
CA MET A 1 9.65 59.35 10.36
C MET A 1 8.82 58.08 10.53
N LYS A 2 8.38 57.44 9.43
CA LYS A 2 7.68 56.14 9.48
C LYS A 2 8.72 55.05 9.22
N VAL A 3 8.98 54.20 10.20
CA VAL A 3 9.90 53.07 10.07
C VAL A 3 9.21 51.99 9.24
N SER A 4 9.70 51.75 8.03
CA SER A 4 9.25 50.66 7.17
C SER A 4 9.91 49.35 7.61
N ILE A 5 9.11 48.45 8.19
CA ILE A 5 9.54 47.09 8.52
C ILE A 5 9.77 46.32 7.21
N PRO A 6 10.94 45.69 6.98
CA PRO A 6 11.19 44.94 5.75
C PRO A 6 10.26 43.73 5.67
N LYS A 7 9.48 43.63 4.59
CA LYS A 7 8.70 42.42 4.29
C LYS A 7 9.68 41.28 3.96
N SER A 8 9.85 40.36 4.90
CA SER A 8 10.58 39.10 4.70
C SER A 8 10.08 38.38 3.44
N LYS A 9 11.00 38.13 2.49
CA LYS A 9 10.76 37.34 1.26
C LYS A 9 10.76 35.83 1.49
N ARG A 10 10.74 35.35 2.75
CA ARG A 10 10.68 33.91 3.02
C ARG A 10 9.23 33.44 2.93
N PRO A 11 8.86 32.58 1.98
CA PRO A 11 7.55 31.95 2.01
C PRO A 11 7.41 31.23 3.35
N LEU A 12 6.35 31.56 4.09
CA LEU A 12 6.00 30.84 5.31
C LEU A 12 5.94 29.33 4.98
N PRO A 13 6.48 28.46 5.84
CA PRO A 13 6.37 27.02 5.63
C PRO A 13 4.89 26.70 5.43
N LYS A 14 4.52 26.14 4.27
CA LYS A 14 3.16 25.66 4.04
C LYS A 14 2.83 24.69 5.17
N ARG A 15 1.85 25.04 6.02
CA ARG A 15 1.37 24.15 7.08
C ARG A 15 1.01 22.81 6.45
N LYS A 16 1.48 21.71 7.05
CA LYS A 16 1.03 20.38 6.64
C LYS A 16 -0.50 20.32 6.78
N PRO A 17 -1.22 19.77 5.80
CA PRO A 17 -2.67 19.63 5.89
C PRO A 17 -3.04 18.76 7.11
N VAL A 18 -4.23 18.99 7.68
CA VAL A 18 -4.70 18.32 8.90
C VAL A 18 -5.29 16.92 8.61
N GLY A 19 -5.49 16.58 7.34
CA GLY A 19 -6.12 15.32 6.93
C GLY A 19 -5.79 14.91 5.50
N LEU A 20 -6.47 13.86 5.03
CA LEU A 20 -6.43 13.46 3.63
C LEU A 20 -7.19 14.46 2.75
N ARG A 21 -6.75 14.61 1.50
CA ARG A 21 -7.38 15.48 0.51
C ARG A 21 -7.53 14.79 -0.82
N SER A 22 -8.56 15.17 -1.57
CA SER A 22 -8.73 14.76 -2.95
C SER A 22 -7.58 15.29 -3.82
N LYS A 23 -7.09 14.45 -4.75
CA LYS A 23 -5.96 14.73 -5.64
C LYS A 23 -6.36 14.47 -7.10
N PRO A 24 -7.36 15.17 -7.67
CA PRO A 24 -7.85 14.88 -9.02
C PRO A 24 -6.78 15.04 -10.10
N ASP A 25 -5.82 15.95 -9.88
CA ASP A 25 -4.76 16.30 -10.84
C ASP A 25 -3.52 15.39 -10.76
N GLY A 26 -3.61 14.23 -10.09
CA GLY A 26 -2.54 13.23 -10.06
C GLY A 26 -2.21 12.69 -11.46
N LYS A 27 -0.91 12.46 -11.72
CA LYS A 27 -0.40 12.11 -13.06
C LYS A 27 -1.01 10.80 -13.57
N CYS A 28 -1.11 9.79 -12.71
CA CYS A 28 -1.81 8.55 -12.99
C CYS A 28 -2.88 8.27 -11.93
N ALA A 29 -3.72 7.26 -12.16
CA ALA A 29 -4.79 6.87 -11.24
C ALA A 29 -4.27 6.57 -9.82
N TRP A 30 -3.08 5.97 -9.70
CA TRP A 30 -2.44 5.71 -8.41
C TRP A 30 -2.11 6.99 -7.64
N ASP A 31 -1.55 8.00 -8.31
CA ASP A 31 -1.19 9.29 -7.71
C ASP A 31 -2.41 10.11 -7.24
N ARG A 32 -3.61 9.76 -7.70
CA ARG A 32 -4.87 10.41 -7.32
C ARG A 32 -5.44 9.87 -6.01
N LEU A 33 -4.92 8.75 -5.52
CA LEU A 33 -5.36 8.17 -4.24
C LEU A 33 -4.98 9.11 -3.08
N PRO A 34 -5.93 9.47 -2.20
CA PRO A 34 -5.65 10.42 -1.12
C PRO A 34 -4.51 10.01 -0.20
N PHE A 35 -4.33 8.71 0.02
CA PHE A 35 -3.27 8.12 0.85
C PHE A 35 -1.93 7.90 0.11
N VAL A 36 -1.78 8.38 -1.13
CA VAL A 36 -0.51 8.35 -1.88
C VAL A 36 -0.02 9.78 -2.05
N GLY A 37 1.21 10.07 -1.65
CA GLY A 37 1.76 11.42 -1.77
C GLY A 37 2.82 11.77 -0.72
N LYS A 38 2.92 13.06 -0.38
CA LYS A 38 3.95 13.62 0.50
C LYS A 38 3.43 14.71 1.44
N ASP A 39 2.12 14.74 1.66
CA ASP A 39 1.45 15.71 2.51
C ASP A 39 1.76 15.46 4.01
N HIS A 40 1.93 14.18 4.38
CA HIS A 40 2.12 13.68 5.74
C HIS A 40 3.44 12.92 5.93
N SER A 41 4.30 12.91 4.91
CA SER A 41 5.55 12.15 4.86
C SER A 41 6.70 13.05 4.40
N LYS A 42 7.96 12.74 4.78
CA LYS A 42 9.14 13.52 4.35
C LYS A 42 9.40 13.40 2.84
N SER A 43 9.06 12.26 2.26
CA SER A 43 9.18 11.90 0.84
C SER A 43 7.85 11.37 0.32
N SER A 44 7.75 11.16 -1.00
CA SER A 44 6.61 10.45 -1.58
C SER A 44 6.46 9.06 -0.94
N SER A 45 5.24 8.73 -0.54
CA SER A 45 4.86 7.52 0.18
C SER A 45 3.58 6.94 -0.42
N ASN A 46 3.47 5.62 -0.42
CA ASN A 46 2.21 4.92 -0.75
C ASN A 46 1.30 4.77 0.48
N TRP A 47 1.76 5.27 1.64
CA TRP A 47 0.97 5.47 2.84
C TRP A 47 1.23 6.87 3.42
N ASP A 48 0.55 7.85 2.84
CA ASP A 48 0.61 9.27 3.18
C ASP A 48 -0.63 9.68 3.97
N VAL A 49 -0.85 8.99 5.09
CA VAL A 49 -1.96 9.23 6.02
C VAL A 49 -1.41 9.88 7.30
N PRO A 50 -2.06 10.91 7.85
CA PRO A 50 -1.65 11.49 9.14
C PRO A 50 -1.83 10.48 10.28
N LEU A 51 -0.86 10.46 11.20
CA LEU A 51 -0.83 9.54 12.34
C LEU A 51 -1.56 10.12 13.56
N THR A 52 -2.84 10.46 13.38
CA THR A 52 -3.67 11.11 14.41
C THR A 52 -4.95 10.32 14.67
N GLY A 53 -5.66 10.63 15.75
CA GLY A 53 -6.98 10.04 16.04
C GLY A 53 -6.96 8.68 16.74
N GLY A 54 -5.77 8.24 17.19
CA GLY A 54 -5.57 7.00 17.94
C GLY A 54 -5.99 5.73 17.18
N PHE A 55 -6.05 4.62 17.91
CA PHE A 55 -6.26 3.29 17.33
C PHE A 55 -7.61 3.13 16.62
N PHE A 56 -8.73 3.50 17.27
CA PHE A 56 -10.06 3.33 16.68
C PHE A 56 -10.31 4.24 15.48
N GLY A 57 -9.86 5.49 15.55
CA GLY A 57 -9.88 6.39 14.39
C GLY A 57 -9.01 5.86 13.26
N GLY A 58 -7.85 5.30 13.61
CA GLY A 58 -6.97 4.60 12.68
C GLY A 58 -7.68 3.46 11.95
N ILE A 59 -8.40 2.58 12.66
CA ILE A 59 -9.17 1.47 12.05
C ILE A 59 -10.11 1.99 10.96
N GLU A 60 -10.90 3.01 11.26
CA GLU A 60 -11.87 3.52 10.29
C GLU A 60 -11.18 4.16 9.08
N VAL A 61 -10.12 4.94 9.29
CA VAL A 61 -9.31 5.51 8.21
C VAL A 61 -8.69 4.42 7.33
N GLY A 62 -8.13 3.38 7.95
CA GLY A 62 -7.57 2.22 7.27
C GLY A 62 -8.60 1.52 6.40
N ARG A 63 -9.79 1.27 6.95
CA ARG A 63 -10.92 0.66 6.24
C ARG A 63 -11.34 1.47 5.02
N ILE A 64 -11.53 2.78 5.19
CA ILE A 64 -11.89 3.70 4.11
C ILE A 64 -10.80 3.73 3.03
N ALA A 65 -9.52 3.75 3.41
CA ALA A 65 -8.41 3.68 2.48
C ALA A 65 -8.38 2.33 1.72
N GLY A 66 -8.71 1.22 2.40
CA GLY A 66 -8.89 -0.10 1.79
C GLY A 66 -9.96 -0.07 0.69
N ARG A 67 -11.11 0.56 0.95
CA ARG A 67 -12.17 0.75 -0.07
C ARG A 67 -11.73 1.61 -1.23
N MET A 68 -10.98 2.67 -0.98
CA MET A 68 -10.38 3.50 -2.04
C MET A 68 -9.42 2.69 -2.91
N PHE A 69 -8.61 1.82 -2.31
CA PHE A 69 -7.71 0.91 -3.03
C PHE A 69 -8.48 -0.11 -3.88
N LEU A 70 -9.51 -0.76 -3.33
CA LEU A 70 -10.34 -1.71 -4.05
C LEU A 70 -11.09 -1.05 -5.21
N LYS A 71 -11.60 0.17 -4.99
CA LYS A 71 -12.19 0.98 -6.06
C LYS A 71 -11.17 1.25 -7.17
N TYR A 72 -9.94 1.63 -6.83
CA TYR A 72 -8.85 1.79 -7.80
C TYR A 72 -8.61 0.50 -8.60
N LEU A 73 -8.52 -0.67 -7.96
CA LEU A 73 -8.32 -1.94 -8.68
C LEU A 73 -9.44 -2.23 -9.69
N ARG A 74 -10.69 -1.97 -9.30
CA ARG A 74 -11.86 -2.17 -10.16
C ARG A 74 -11.90 -1.20 -11.33
N ASP A 75 -11.58 0.07 -11.06
CA ASP A 75 -11.62 1.13 -12.06
C ASP A 75 -10.46 0.95 -13.08
N GLU A 76 -9.31 0.42 -12.65
CA GLU A 76 -8.15 0.10 -13.49
C GLU A 76 -8.20 -1.31 -14.12
N ARG A 77 -9.33 -2.02 -14.08
CA ARG A 77 -9.39 -3.42 -14.56
C ARG A 77 -9.03 -3.56 -16.05
N GLU A 78 -9.31 -2.58 -16.88
CA GLU A 78 -9.00 -2.65 -18.33
C GLU A 78 -7.57 -2.15 -18.63
N ASN A 79 -6.82 -1.70 -17.62
CA ASN A 79 -5.44 -1.25 -17.81
C ASN A 79 -4.51 -2.47 -17.92
N PRO A 80 -3.86 -2.70 -19.09
CA PRO A 80 -2.97 -3.86 -19.29
C PRO A 80 -1.70 -3.79 -18.44
N THR A 81 -1.37 -2.62 -17.92
CA THR A 81 -0.21 -2.37 -17.06
C THR A 81 -0.58 -2.24 -15.58
N ARG A 82 -1.80 -2.64 -15.18
CA ARG A 82 -2.22 -2.57 -13.78
C ARG A 82 -1.29 -3.43 -12.90
N LEU A 83 -0.77 -2.84 -11.82
CA LEU A 83 0.16 -3.49 -10.90
C LEU A 83 -0.46 -3.70 -9.52
N GLY A 84 -1.69 -4.24 -9.45
CA GLY A 84 -2.47 -4.33 -8.21
C GLY A 84 -1.72 -4.98 -7.03
N SER A 85 -1.05 -6.11 -7.26
CA SER A 85 -0.25 -6.80 -6.24
C SER A 85 0.98 -5.99 -5.82
N SER A 86 1.69 -5.37 -6.77
CA SER A 86 2.85 -4.51 -6.47
C SER A 86 2.45 -3.23 -5.74
N SER A 87 1.31 -2.64 -6.08
CA SER A 87 0.71 -1.50 -5.39
C SER A 87 0.36 -1.86 -3.95
N LEU A 88 -0.31 -3.01 -3.73
CA LEU A 88 -0.62 -3.50 -2.38
C LEU A 88 0.65 -3.70 -1.55
N ARG A 89 1.66 -4.38 -2.10
CA ARG A 89 2.98 -4.55 -1.47
C ARG A 89 3.59 -3.20 -1.09
N SER A 90 3.49 -2.21 -1.97
CA SER A 90 4.07 -0.88 -1.76
C SER A 90 3.35 -0.09 -0.66
N VAL A 91 2.03 -0.26 -0.51
CA VAL A 91 1.25 0.29 0.60
C VAL A 91 1.74 -0.29 1.93
N LEU A 92 1.80 -1.63 2.03
CA LEU A 92 2.23 -2.32 3.25
C LEU A 92 3.66 -1.95 3.64
N ALA A 93 4.59 -1.98 2.68
CA ALA A 93 5.97 -1.56 2.91
C ALA A 93 6.07 -0.08 3.36
N SER A 94 5.18 0.80 2.86
CA SER A 94 5.14 2.20 3.30
C SER A 94 4.61 2.34 4.73
N MET A 95 3.68 1.49 5.16
CA MET A 95 3.24 1.43 6.57
C MET A 95 4.37 0.91 7.47
N ASP A 96 5.13 -0.09 7.04
CA ASP A 96 6.28 -0.63 7.81
C ASP A 96 7.42 0.37 7.93
N ALA A 97 7.64 1.18 6.90
CA ALA A 97 8.68 2.21 6.90
C ALA A 97 8.32 3.47 7.72
N LYS A 98 7.09 3.58 8.24
CA LYS A 98 6.68 4.74 9.05
C LYS A 98 7.37 4.72 10.40
N VAL A 99 8.04 5.83 10.71
CA VAL A 99 8.63 6.07 12.03
C VAL A 99 7.64 6.91 12.84
N THR A 100 7.14 6.33 13.93
CA THR A 100 6.27 6.98 14.92
C THR A 100 7.12 7.60 16.02
N THR A 101 6.74 8.78 16.48
CA THR A 101 7.45 9.53 17.54
C THR A 101 6.71 9.55 18.87
N THR A 102 5.41 9.24 18.87
CA THR A 102 4.57 9.16 20.07
C THR A 102 3.77 7.87 20.11
N ASP A 103 3.30 7.49 21.30
CA ASP A 103 2.41 6.33 21.47
C ASP A 103 1.08 6.52 20.74
N GLU A 104 0.57 7.76 20.66
CA GLU A 104 -0.65 8.06 19.91
C GLU A 104 -0.45 7.83 18.40
N GLU A 105 0.69 8.25 17.84
CA GLU A 105 1.03 7.99 16.44
C GLU A 105 1.16 6.49 16.17
N LYS A 106 1.77 5.75 17.10
CA LYS A 106 1.89 4.29 17.01
C LYS A 106 0.51 3.61 17.01
N LEU A 107 -0.34 3.95 17.96
CA LEU A 107 -1.72 3.45 18.03
C LEU A 107 -2.50 3.79 16.75
N SER A 108 -2.36 5.02 16.24
CA SER A 108 -3.00 5.42 14.99
C SER A 108 -2.51 4.58 13.81
N LEU A 109 -1.20 4.37 13.67
CA LEU A 109 -0.63 3.53 12.61
C LEU A 109 -1.07 2.07 12.71
N ASP A 110 -1.09 1.50 13.91
CA ASP A 110 -1.55 0.13 14.15
C ASP A 110 -3.03 -0.03 13.79
N GLY A 111 -3.86 0.95 14.17
CA GLY A 111 -5.26 0.99 13.79
C GLY A 111 -5.44 1.10 12.28
N GLN A 112 -4.73 2.03 11.64
CA GLN A 112 -4.71 2.23 10.18
C GLN A 112 -4.36 0.94 9.43
N ARG A 113 -3.32 0.24 9.88
CA ARG A 113 -2.90 -1.04 9.33
C ARG A 113 -3.99 -2.10 9.51
N ALA A 114 -4.51 -2.26 10.72
CA ALA A 114 -5.56 -3.23 11.02
C ALA A 114 -6.83 -3.00 10.19
N GLY A 115 -7.26 -1.74 10.06
CA GLY A 115 -8.42 -1.37 9.26
C GLY A 115 -8.22 -1.61 7.77
N PHE A 116 -7.06 -1.24 7.23
CA PHE A 116 -6.74 -1.44 5.82
C PHE A 116 -6.68 -2.93 5.47
N ILE A 117 -5.86 -3.70 6.20
CA ILE A 117 -5.73 -5.15 5.98
C ILE A 117 -7.07 -5.85 6.21
N GLY A 118 -7.83 -5.47 7.24
CA GLY A 118 -9.13 -6.05 7.54
C GLY A 118 -10.14 -5.85 6.41
N GLU A 119 -10.18 -4.67 5.78
CA GLU A 119 -11.04 -4.45 4.60
C GLU A 119 -10.57 -5.30 3.41
N ILE A 120 -9.26 -5.40 3.15
CA ILE A 120 -8.75 -6.26 2.08
C ILE A 120 -9.07 -7.74 2.34
N ALA A 121 -8.88 -8.20 3.57
CA ALA A 121 -9.19 -9.57 3.99
C ALA A 121 -10.67 -9.90 3.80
N TYR A 122 -11.58 -9.01 4.22
CA TYR A 122 -13.02 -9.19 4.00
C TYR A 122 -13.38 -9.44 2.52
N TRP A 123 -12.78 -8.68 1.61
CA TRP A 123 -13.01 -8.85 0.17
C TRP A 123 -12.32 -10.10 -0.40
N LEU A 124 -11.15 -10.47 0.12
CA LEU A 124 -10.46 -11.71 -0.24
C LEU A 124 -11.24 -12.95 0.21
N GLU A 125 -11.72 -12.97 1.45
CA GLU A 125 -12.58 -14.04 2.00
C GLU A 125 -13.86 -14.17 1.17
N SER A 126 -14.53 -13.05 0.89
CA SER A 126 -15.72 -13.04 0.03
C SER A 126 -15.45 -13.59 -1.38
N ALA A 127 -14.26 -13.31 -1.94
CA ALA A 127 -13.86 -13.84 -3.23
C ALA A 127 -13.50 -15.33 -3.17
N ALA A 128 -12.81 -15.76 -2.11
CA ALA A 128 -12.47 -17.16 -1.87
C ALA A 128 -13.73 -18.02 -1.71
N GLU A 129 -14.73 -17.57 -0.94
CA GLU A 129 -15.99 -18.28 -0.78
C GLU A 129 -16.77 -18.41 -2.10
N ARG A 130 -16.77 -17.37 -2.95
CA ARG A 130 -17.56 -17.34 -4.19
C ARG A 130 -16.87 -17.97 -5.39
N LEU A 131 -15.54 -17.89 -5.46
CA LEU A 131 -14.74 -18.33 -6.60
C LEU A 131 -13.90 -19.59 -6.28
N GLY A 132 -13.89 -20.03 -5.01
CA GLY A 132 -12.95 -21.03 -4.52
C GLY A 132 -13.29 -22.48 -4.78
N SER A 133 -14.39 -22.79 -5.48
CA SER A 133 -14.73 -24.17 -5.85
C SER A 133 -13.60 -24.91 -6.59
N CYS A 134 -12.71 -24.19 -7.26
CA CYS A 134 -11.52 -24.77 -7.89
C CYS A 134 -10.45 -25.24 -6.88
N PHE A 135 -10.45 -24.70 -5.65
CA PHE A 135 -9.52 -25.09 -4.59
C PHE A 135 -9.90 -26.44 -3.97
N ASP A 136 -11.20 -26.74 -3.88
CA ASP A 136 -11.70 -27.99 -3.29
C ASP A 136 -11.21 -29.25 -4.03
N ALA A 137 -10.94 -29.10 -5.33
CA ALA A 137 -10.43 -30.18 -6.17
C ALA A 137 -8.93 -30.46 -5.97
N ILE A 138 -8.19 -29.59 -5.28
CA ILE A 138 -6.75 -29.72 -5.08
C ILE A 138 -6.49 -30.26 -3.67
N PRO A 139 -5.99 -31.50 -3.53
CA PRO A 139 -5.62 -32.04 -2.23
C PRO A 139 -4.53 -31.19 -1.58
N GLU A 140 -4.60 -30.96 -0.27
CA GLU A 140 -3.61 -30.16 0.48
C GLU A 140 -2.17 -30.66 0.26
N ARG A 141 -1.96 -31.98 0.24
CA ARG A 141 -0.64 -32.57 -0.09
C ARG A 141 -0.07 -32.10 -1.43
N SER A 142 -0.93 -31.85 -2.41
CA SER A 142 -0.53 -31.38 -3.74
C SER A 142 -0.12 -29.92 -3.70
N LEU A 143 -0.73 -29.09 -2.85
CA LEU A 143 -0.30 -27.71 -2.62
C LEU A 143 1.08 -27.68 -1.93
N VAL A 144 1.27 -28.49 -0.90
CA VAL A 144 2.56 -28.60 -0.18
C VAL A 144 3.68 -29.07 -1.10
N LEU A 145 3.43 -30.11 -1.91
CA LEU A 145 4.40 -30.60 -2.87
C LEU A 145 4.79 -29.51 -3.87
N GLN A 146 3.81 -28.83 -4.48
CA GLN A 146 4.08 -27.74 -5.43
C GLN A 146 4.85 -26.58 -4.80
N ALA A 147 4.57 -26.25 -3.54
CA ALA A 147 5.30 -25.23 -2.81
C ALA A 147 6.76 -25.64 -2.61
N ASN A 148 7.01 -26.87 -2.14
CA ASN A 148 8.37 -27.38 -1.92
C ASN A 148 9.17 -27.46 -3.23
N GLU A 149 8.58 -27.99 -4.30
CA GLU A 149 9.21 -28.00 -5.63
C GLU A 149 9.57 -26.60 -6.12
N SER A 150 8.77 -25.59 -5.77
CA SER A 150 9.05 -24.20 -6.14
C SER A 150 10.15 -23.57 -5.28
N LEU A 151 10.24 -23.94 -4.00
CA LEU A 151 11.32 -23.51 -3.12
C LEU A 151 12.69 -24.09 -3.51
N GLU A 152 12.71 -25.30 -4.09
CA GLU A 152 13.93 -25.94 -4.60
C GLU A 152 14.47 -25.28 -5.89
N ARG A 153 13.62 -24.55 -6.63
CA ARG A 153 14.02 -23.81 -7.85
C ARG A 153 14.70 -22.49 -7.48
N THR A 154 15.95 -22.58 -7.05
CA THR A 154 16.78 -21.41 -6.73
C THR A 154 17.26 -20.68 -7.98
N ASP A 155 17.59 -19.40 -7.86
CA ASP A 155 18.22 -18.61 -8.93
C ASP A 155 19.50 -19.28 -9.43
N GLU A 156 20.29 -19.84 -8.52
CA GLU A 156 21.51 -20.60 -8.81
C GLU A 156 21.20 -21.85 -9.65
N ALA A 157 20.18 -22.63 -9.27
CA ALA A 157 19.75 -23.81 -10.02
C ALA A 157 19.21 -23.43 -11.41
N PHE A 158 18.50 -22.31 -11.51
CA PHE A 158 18.01 -21.77 -12.78
C PHE A 158 19.17 -21.34 -13.70
N HIS A 159 20.14 -20.60 -13.18
CA HIS A 159 21.32 -20.18 -13.93
C HIS A 159 22.20 -21.36 -14.34
N ALA A 160 22.38 -22.37 -13.48
CA ALA A 160 23.10 -23.59 -13.80
C ALA A 160 22.42 -24.38 -14.95
N ALA A 161 21.09 -24.48 -14.94
CA ALA A 161 20.31 -25.15 -15.97
C ALA A 161 20.32 -24.40 -17.33
N ILE A 162 20.41 -23.08 -17.32
CA ILE A 162 20.64 -22.29 -18.53
C ILE A 162 22.04 -22.56 -19.09
N ASN A 163 23.06 -22.48 -18.23
CA ASN A 163 24.45 -22.61 -18.67
C ASN A 163 24.80 -24.02 -19.17
N SER A 164 24.21 -25.07 -18.59
CA SER A 164 24.39 -26.46 -19.06
C SER A 164 23.73 -26.76 -20.41
N LYS A 165 22.77 -25.94 -20.85
CA LYS A 165 22.14 -26.04 -22.18
C LYS A 165 22.88 -25.23 -23.25
N VAL A 166 23.67 -24.22 -22.86
CA VAL A 166 24.44 -23.37 -23.79
C VAL A 166 25.82 -23.95 -24.08
N ASN A 167 26.40 -24.73 -23.16
CA ASN A 167 27.65 -25.47 -23.38
C ASN A 167 27.39 -27.00 -23.32
N PRO A 168 26.99 -27.64 -24.43
CA PRO A 168 26.94 -29.10 -24.53
C PRO A 168 28.32 -29.76 -24.49
#